data_AF-A0A7K4KZC2-F1
#
_entry.id   AF-A0A7K4KZC2-F1
#
_cell.length_a   1.000
_cell.length_b   1.000
_cell.length_c   1.000
_cell.angle_alpha   90.00
_cell.angle_beta   90.00
_cell.angle_gamma   90.00
#
_symmetry.space_group_name_H-M   'P 1'
#
loop_
_entity.id
_entity.type
_entity.pdbx_description
1 polymer ?
#
loop_
_entity_poly.entity_id
_entity_poly.type
_entity_poly.pdbx_seq_one_letter_code
_entity_poly.pdbx_strand_id
1 'polypeptide(L)'
;REACISPCSMMLALVYIERLRHRNPEYLQQISSSDLFLISMMVASKYLYDEGEEEEVFNDEWGAAGKVDVQTVNTLEMNFLSAV
;
A
#
# COMPACT_ATOMS: atom_id res chain seq x y z
N ARG A 1 18.15 -2.85 1.55
CA ARG A 1 17.65 -1.75 2.40
C ARG A 1 16.26 -2.20 2.85
N GLU A 2 16.02 -2.40 4.14
CA GLU A 2 14.64 -2.55 4.63
C GLU A 2 13.89 -1.28 4.23
N ALA A 3 12.70 -1.38 3.63
CA ALA A 3 11.95 -0.24 3.12
C ALA A 3 11.93 0.89 4.17
N CYS A 4 12.69 1.97 3.93
CA CYS A 4 12.74 3.12 4.83
C CYS A 4 11.43 3.89 4.69
N ILE A 5 10.41 3.44 5.42
CA ILE A 5 9.11 4.09 5.44
C ILE A 5 9.25 5.45 6.11
N SER A 6 8.95 6.54 5.39
CA SER A 6 8.87 7.85 6.03
C SER A 6 7.60 7.98 6.89
N PRO A 7 7.65 8.77 7.98
CA PRO A 7 6.45 9.12 8.75
C PRO A 7 5.33 9.74 7.88
N CYS A 8 5.69 10.44 6.80
CA CYS A 8 4.74 11.03 5.86
C CYS A 8 3.96 9.95 5.10
N SER A 9 4.65 8.94 4.58
CA SER A 9 4.03 7.80 3.89
C SER A 9 3.10 7.02 4.83
N MET A 10 3.51 6.86 6.10
CA MET A 10 2.66 6.23 7.11
C MET A 10 1.40 7.04 7.41
N MET A 11 1.52 8.36 7.57
CA MET A 11 0.36 9.23 7.79
C MET A 11 -0.61 9.19 6.60
N LEU A 12 -0.10 9.22 5.37
CA LEU A 12 -0.93 9.13 4.17
C LEU A 12 -1.62 7.75 4.06
N ALA A 13 -0.92 6.66 4.37
CA ALA A 13 -1.50 5.33 4.41
C ALA A 13 -2.67 5.24 5.40
N LEU A 14 -2.52 5.83 6.60
CA LEU A 14 -3.60 5.91 7.58
C LEU A 14 -4.79 6.74 7.09
N VAL A 15 -4.54 7.83 6.36
CA VAL A 15 -5.60 8.63 5.72
C VAL A 15 -6.36 7.82 4.68
N TYR A 16 -5.68 6.99 3.87
CA TYR A 16 -6.35 6.10 2.92
C TYR A 16 -7.24 5.07 3.63
N ILE A 17 -6.75 4.44 4.71
CA ILE A 17 -7.54 3.49 5.50
C ILE A 17 -8.78 4.18 6.10
N GLU A 18 -8.62 5.39 6.63
CA GLU A 18 -9.74 6.16 7.19
C GLU A 18 -10.77 6.53 6.10
N ARG A 19 -10.33 6.89 4.89
CA ARG A 19 -11.24 7.15 3.76
C ARG A 19 -11.99 5.90 3.33
N LEU A 20 -11.29 4.78 3.21
CA LEU A 20 -11.86 3.47 2.89
C LEU A 20 -12.94 3.06 3.91
N ARG A 21 -12.73 3.33 5.19
CA ARG A 21 -13.71 3.04 6.24
C ARG A 21 -15.06 3.71 6.01
N HIS A 22 -15.07 4.91 5.43
CA HIS A 22 -16.30 5.64 5.17
C HIS A 22 -16.89 5.35 3.78
N ARG A 23 -16.03 5.09 2.78
CA ARG A 23 -16.44 4.95 1.37
C ARG A 23 -16.77 3.51 0.98
N ASN A 24 -16.02 2.54 1.50
CA ASN A 24 -16.15 1.13 1.16
C ASN A 24 -15.86 0.23 2.37
N PRO A 25 -16.76 0.20 3.38
CA PRO A 25 -16.57 -0.61 4.59
C PRO A 25 -16.61 -2.12 4.32
N GLU A 26 -17.25 -2.57 3.23
CA GLU A 26 -17.28 -3.98 2.84
C GLU A 26 -15.89 -4.47 2.42
N TYR A 27 -15.11 -3.65 1.70
CA TYR A 27 -13.73 -3.97 1.35
C TYR A 27 -12.87 -4.26 2.58
N LEU A 28 -13.01 -3.45 3.64
CA LEU A 28 -12.28 -3.64 4.90
C LEU A 28 -12.58 -4.98 5.59
N GLN A 29 -13.76 -5.56 5.35
CA GLN A 29 -14.13 -6.86 5.92
C GLN A 29 -13.57 -8.03 5.12
N GLN A 30 -13.20 -7.82 3.86
CA GLN A 30 -12.73 -8.87 2.95
C GLN A 30 -11.21 -9.00 2.92
N ILE A 31 -10.48 -7.89 3.15
CA ILE A 31 -9.02 -7.86 3.17
C ILE A 31 -8.46 -8.11 4.58
N SER A 32 -7.32 -8.78 4.68
CA SER A 32 -6.61 -8.93 5.96
C SER A 32 -6.02 -7.59 6.40
N SER A 33 -5.92 -7.35 7.72
CA SER A 33 -5.29 -6.11 8.22
C SER A 33 -3.83 -5.97 7.81
N SER A 34 -3.12 -7.09 7.65
CA SER A 34 -1.73 -7.14 7.19
C SER A 34 -1.60 -6.67 5.75
N ASP A 35 -2.43 -7.22 4.86
CA ASP A 35 -2.44 -6.86 3.43
C ASP A 35 -2.93 -5.43 3.24
N LEU A 36 -3.94 -5.02 4.01
CA LEU A 36 -4.44 -3.65 4.01
C LEU A 36 -3.35 -2.66 4.40
N PHE A 37 -2.59 -2.95 5.46
CA PHE A 37 -1.50 -2.08 5.88
C PHE A 37 -0.38 -2.05 4.85
N LEU A 38 0.05 -3.22 4.36
CA LEU A 38 1.07 -3.36 3.31
C LEU A 38 0.71 -2.53 2.07
N ILE A 39 -0.50 -2.70 1.55
CA ILE A 39 -0.90 -2.03 0.31
C ILE A 39 -1.13 -0.53 0.50
N SER A 40 -1.66 -0.12 1.66
CA SER A 40 -1.83 1.30 1.98
C SER A 40 -0.48 2.01 2.06
N MET A 41 0.51 1.35 2.69
CA MET A 41 1.88 1.84 2.77
C MET A 41 2.54 1.93 1.40
N MET A 42 2.38 0.90 0.58
CA MET A 42 2.95 0.84 -0.77
C MET A 42 2.41 1.97 -1.66
N VAL A 43 1.08 2.11 -1.75
CA VAL A 43 0.44 3.15 -2.57
C VAL A 43 0.80 4.54 -2.06
N ALA A 44 0.87 4.75 -0.74
CA ALA A 44 1.31 6.02 -0.17
C ALA A 44 2.78 6.34 -0.49
N SER A 45 3.65 5.33 -0.50
CA SER A 45 5.05 5.48 -0.89
C SER A 45 5.17 5.92 -2.35
N LYS A 46 4.53 5.19 -3.28
CA LYS A 46 4.52 5.53 -4.71
C LYS A 46 3.90 6.88 -5.03
N TYR A 47 2.95 7.34 -4.22
CA TYR A 47 2.34 8.66 -4.39
C TYR A 47 3.29 9.79 -3.97
N LEU A 48 4.19 9.54 -3.01
CA LEU A 48 5.06 10.57 -2.43
C LEU A 48 6.45 10.62 -3.07
N TYR A 49 6.91 9.52 -3.65
CA TYR A 49 8.21 9.42 -4.31
C TYR A 49 8.00 9.30 -5.82
N ASP A 50 8.61 10.22 -6.56
CA ASP A 50 8.55 10.26 -8.03
C ASP A 50 9.44 9.16 -8.64
N GLU A 51 9.17 8.80 -9.91
CA GLU A 51 10.00 7.85 -10.66
C GLU A 51 11.45 8.34 -10.76
N GLY A 52 12.42 7.46 -10.44
CA GLY A 52 13.84 7.76 -10.47
C GLY A 52 14.45 8.30 -9.18
N GLU A 53 13.66 8.51 -8.12
CA GLU A 53 14.16 8.86 -6.79
C GLU A 53 14.73 7.63 -6.04
N GLU A 54 15.65 7.86 -5.10
CA GLU A 54 16.30 6.75 -4.35
C GLU A 54 15.32 5.91 -3.52
N GLU A 55 14.19 6.50 -3.15
CA GLU A 55 13.11 5.91 -2.35
C GLU A 55 12.01 5.26 -3.20
N GLU A 56 12.17 5.23 -4.53
CA GLU A 56 11.31 4.44 -5.41
C GLU A 56 11.44 2.95 -5.05
N VAL A 57 10.30 2.26 -4.89
CA VAL A 57 10.25 0.83 -4.57
C VAL A 57 9.19 0.15 -5.44
N PHE A 58 9.59 -0.89 -6.14
CA PHE A 58 8.73 -1.64 -7.06
C PHE A 58 7.88 -2.70 -6.36
N ASN A 59 6.85 -3.22 -7.04
CA ASN A 59 5.90 -4.18 -6.46
C ASN A 59 6.55 -5.52 -6.07
N ASP A 60 7.60 -5.93 -6.77
CA ASP A 60 8.38 -7.13 -6.45
C ASP A 60 9.19 -6.95 -5.16
N GLU A 61 9.75 -5.77 -4.92
CA GLU A 61 10.43 -5.42 -3.67
C GLU A 61 9.46 -5.35 -2.49
N TRP A 62 8.27 -4.75 -2.68
CA TRP A 62 7.20 -4.76 -1.67
C TRP A 62 6.67 -6.17 -1.41
N GLY A 63 6.53 -6.99 -2.45
CA GLY A 63 6.19 -8.40 -2.33
C GLY A 63 7.22 -9.17 -1.52
N ALA A 64 8.51 -8.99 -1.80
CA ALA A 64 9.59 -9.60 -1.04
C ALA A 64 9.59 -9.18 0.43
N ALA A 65 9.38 -7.89 0.72
CA ALA A 65 9.30 -7.36 2.09
C ALA A 65 8.07 -7.89 2.85
N GLY A 66 6.92 -7.96 2.18
CA GLY A 66 5.67 -8.48 2.73
C GLY A 66 5.60 -10.01 2.77
N LYS A 67 6.54 -10.72 2.15
CA LYS A 67 6.47 -12.17 1.86
C LYS A 67 5.19 -12.55 1.09
N VAL A 68 4.79 -11.67 0.17
CA VAL A 68 3.62 -11.80 -0.70
C VAL A 68 4.11 -11.90 -2.14
N ASP A 69 3.50 -12.78 -2.93
CA ASP A 69 3.83 -12.92 -4.34
C ASP A 69 3.49 -11.64 -5.13
N VAL A 70 4.31 -11.29 -6.12
CA VAL A 70 4.15 -10.03 -6.88
C VAL A 70 2.82 -9.95 -7.62
N GLN A 71 2.27 -11.06 -8.12
CA GLN A 71 0.93 -11.08 -8.72
C GLN A 71 -0.15 -10.77 -7.69
N THR A 72 0.02 -11.21 -6.45
CA THR A 72 -0.89 -10.86 -5.34
C THR A 72 -0.78 -9.37 -5.01
N VAL A 73 0.44 -8.81 -4.92
CA VAL A 73 0.64 -7.38 -4.69
C VAL A 73 -0.02 -6.54 -5.79
N ASN A 74 0.18 -6.91 -7.06
CA ASN A 74 -0.46 -6.23 -8.19
C ASN A 74 -2.00 -6.25 -8.10
N THR A 75 -2.57 -7.40 -7.70
CA THR A 75 -4.02 -7.55 -7.53
C THR A 75 -4.54 -6.69 -6.37
N LEU A 76 -3.83 -6.70 -5.24
CA LEU A 76 -4.15 -5.88 -4.08
C LEU A 76 -4.09 -4.38 -4.41
N GLU A 77 -3.08 -3.94 -5.18
CA GLU A 77 -2.93 -2.55 -5.61
C GLU A 77 -4.13 -2.07 -6.41
N MET A 78 -4.50 -2.82 -7.45
CA MET A 78 -5.62 -2.48 -8.32
C MET A 78 -6.95 -2.44 -7.54
N ASN A 79 -7.16 -3.42 -6.64
CA ASN A 79 -8.36 -3.47 -5.81
C ASN A 79 -8.42 -2.31 -4.83
N PHE A 80 -7.30 -1.99 -4.17
CA PHE A 80 -7.19 -0.89 -3.23
C PHE A 80 -7.44 0.46 -3.90
N LEU A 81 -6.79 0.73 -5.05
CA LEU A 81 -6.97 1.96 -5.83
C LEU A 81 -8.40 2.12 -6.33
N SER A 82 -9.09 1.02 -6.66
CA SER A 82 -10.50 1.05 -7.06
C SER A 82 -11.46 1.36 -5.90
N ALA A 83 -11.02 1.12 -4.66
CA ALA A 83 -11.84 1.23 -3.46
C ALA A 83 -11.65 2.54 -2.67
N VAL A 84 -10.51 3.22 -2.81
CA VAL A 84 -10.16 4.46 -2.08
C VAL A 84 -10.73 5.73 -2.72
#